data_AF-A0A6J4MPV3-F1
#
_entry.id   AF-A0A6J4MPV3-F1
#
_cell.length_a   1.000
_cell.length_b   1.000
_cell.length_c   1.000
_cell.angle_alpha   90.00
_cell.angle_beta   90.00
_cell.angle_gamma   90.00
#
_symmetry.space_group_name_H-M   'P 1'
#
loop_
_entity.id
_entity.type
_entity.pdbx_description
1 polymer ?
#
loop_
_entity_poly.entity_id
_entity_poly.type
_entity_poly.pdbx_seq_one_letter_code
_entity_poly.pdbx_strand_id
1 'polypeptide(L)'
;MFGIGVPEFMVILVVALLAFGPDRLPDFARQAGRMVRQVRSFANNARDDIRAELGPEYADFQLHDLDPRKAIRKHILEAWDEEEDGPRPSVAAADRPLSQGELPPYDSDAT
;
A
#
# COMPACT_ATOMS: atom_id res chain seq x y z
N MET A 1 18.81 18.07 11.97
CA MET A 1 18.73 16.75 11.30
C MET A 1 18.51 17.05 9.83
N PHE A 2 19.42 16.63 8.95
CA PHE A 2 19.63 17.16 7.58
C PHE A 2 18.37 17.66 6.86
N GLY A 3 18.21 18.99 6.78
CA GLY A 3 17.25 19.63 5.90
C GLY A 3 17.93 19.84 4.55
N ILE A 4 17.58 19.05 3.54
CA ILE A 4 18.03 19.30 2.17
C ILE A 4 17.23 20.48 1.65
N GLY A 5 17.86 21.65 1.62
CA GLY A 5 17.35 22.82 0.94
C GLY A 5 17.68 22.80 -0.54
N VAL A 6 17.16 23.80 -1.25
CA VAL A 6 17.54 24.07 -2.64
C VAL A 6 19.06 24.25 -2.82
N PRO A 7 19.79 24.93 -1.92
CA PRO A 7 21.25 25.07 -2.04
C PRO A 7 22.00 23.73 -1.97
N GLU A 8 21.65 22.88 -1.02
CA GLU A 8 22.26 21.55 -0.85
C GLU A 8 22.00 20.66 -2.06
N PHE A 9 20.79 20.72 -2.63
CA PHE A 9 20.47 20.00 -3.85
C PHE A 9 21.30 20.48 -5.06
N MET A 10 21.55 21.79 -5.18
CA MET A 10 22.43 22.33 -6.22
C MET A 10 23.86 21.81 -6.09
N VAL A 11 24.41 21.70 -4.87
CA VAL A 11 25.74 21.14 -4.66
C VAL A 11 25.80 19.68 -5.10
N ILE A 12 24.79 18.88 -4.74
CA ILE A 12 24.69 17.48 -5.16
C ILE A 12 24.61 17.38 -6.69
N LEU A 13 23.83 18.25 -7.33
CA LEU A 13 23.70 18.29 -8.78
C LEU A 13 25.05 18.59 -9.45
N VAL A 14 25.79 19.58 -8.96
CA VAL A 14 27.13 19.91 -9.49
C VAL A 14 28.08 18.72 -9.33
N VAL A 15 28.10 18.08 -8.16
CA VAL A 15 28.94 16.89 -7.94
C VAL A 15 28.55 15.75 -8.89
N ALA A 16 27.25 15.51 -9.08
CA ALA A 16 26.76 14.49 -10.01
C ALA A 16 27.13 14.81 -11.48
N LEU A 17 27.01 16.08 -11.89
CA LEU A 17 27.41 16.53 -13.22
C LEU A 17 28.92 16.36 -13.45
N LEU A 18 29.76 16.61 -12.44
CA LEU A 18 31.21 16.38 -12.54
C LEU A 18 31.57 14.89 -12.57
N ALA A 19 30.89 14.07 -11.77
CA ALA A 19 31.16 12.64 -11.69
C ALA A 19 30.74 11.88 -12.95
N PHE A 20 29.55 12.18 -13.48
CA PHE A 20 28.97 11.47 -14.63
C PHE A 20 29.13 12.23 -15.96
N GLY A 21 29.33 13.53 -15.91
CA GLY A 21 29.35 14.43 -17.07
C GLY A 21 27.97 15.02 -17.38
N PRO A 22 27.88 16.33 -17.70
CA PRO A 22 26.61 17.00 -18.03
C PRO A 22 25.95 16.45 -19.30
N ASP A 23 26.75 15.95 -20.24
CA ASP A 23 26.25 15.41 -21.51
C ASP A 23 25.65 14.01 -21.37
N ARG A 24 26.08 13.23 -20.37
CA ARG A 24 25.65 11.83 -20.18
C ARG A 24 24.36 11.71 -19.38
N LEU A 25 24.16 12.59 -18.40
CA LEU A 25 22.96 12.64 -17.56
C LEU A 25 21.63 12.68 -18.36
N PRO A 26 21.45 13.56 -19.36
CA PRO A 26 20.21 13.60 -20.14
C PRO A 26 19.97 12.31 -20.94
N ASP A 27 21.03 11.66 -21.42
CA ASP A 27 20.90 10.38 -22.13
C ASP A 27 20.44 9.25 -21.20
N PHE A 28 20.99 9.18 -19.98
CA PHE A 28 20.53 8.25 -18.95
C PHE A 28 19.06 8.52 -18.55
N ALA A 29 18.68 9.79 -18.37
CA ALA A 29 17.30 10.16 -18.06
C ALA A 29 16.33 9.76 -19.18
N ARG A 30 16.72 9.98 -20.45
CA ARG A 30 15.94 9.54 -21.63
C ARG A 30 15.80 8.01 -21.67
N GLN A 31 16.87 7.28 -21.36
CA GLN A 31 16.83 5.81 -21.35
C GLN A 31 15.94 5.28 -20.23
N ALA A 32 16.08 5.80 -19.02
CA ALA A 32 15.21 5.48 -17.89
C ALA A 32 13.74 5.81 -18.20
N GLY A 33 13.46 6.99 -18.78
CA GLY A 33 12.11 7.38 -19.18
C GLY A 33 11.49 6.44 -20.22
N ARG A 34 12.28 5.99 -21.22
CA ARG A 34 11.83 4.97 -22.18
C ARG A 34 11.49 3.64 -21.49
N MET A 35 12.35 3.21 -20.56
CA MET A 35 12.14 1.96 -19.81
C MET A 35 10.87 2.04 -18.95
N VAL A 36 10.65 3.13 -18.23
CA VAL A 36 9.42 3.37 -17.46
C VAL A 36 8.19 3.31 -18.36
N ARG A 37 8.24 3.96 -19.53
CA ARG A 37 7.13 3.93 -20.49
C ARG A 37 6.85 2.51 -21.01
N GLN A 38 7.89 1.73 -21.26
CA GLN A 38 7.77 0.35 -21.71
C GLN A 38 7.17 -0.55 -20.62
N VAL A 39 7.62 -0.41 -19.37
CA VAL A 39 7.05 -1.12 -18.22
C VAL A 39 5.58 -0.77 -18.04
N ARG A 40 5.22 0.53 -18.14
CA ARG A 40 3.82 0.97 -18.06
C ARG A 40 2.97 0.37 -19.18
N SER A 41 3.49 0.34 -20.40
CA SER A 41 2.81 -0.28 -21.54
C SER A 41 2.57 -1.77 -21.32
N PHE A 42 3.58 -2.50 -20.84
CA PHE A 42 3.47 -3.92 -20.54
C PHE A 42 2.44 -4.19 -19.43
N ALA A 43 2.47 -3.40 -18.36
CA ALA A 43 1.51 -3.50 -17.27
C ALA A 43 0.06 -3.22 -17.73
N ASN A 44 -0.14 -2.28 -18.66
CA ASN A 44 -1.45 -2.00 -19.23
C ASN A 44 -1.92 -3.17 -20.12
N ASN A 45 -1.07 -3.65 -21.03
CA ASN A 45 -1.42 -4.76 -21.92
C ASN A 45 -1.77 -6.02 -21.13
N ALA A 46 -0.97 -6.36 -20.10
CA ALA A 46 -1.25 -7.51 -19.24
C ALA A 46 -2.60 -7.38 -18.50
N ARG A 47 -3.00 -6.16 -18.10
CA ARG A 47 -4.33 -5.92 -17.53
C ARG A 47 -5.44 -6.12 -18.55
N ASP A 48 -5.22 -5.65 -19.78
CA ASP A 48 -6.18 -5.80 -20.87
C ASP A 48 -6.36 -7.27 -21.27
N ASP A 49 -5.28 -8.05 -21.31
CA ASP A 49 -5.31 -9.49 -21.58
C ASP A 49 -6.06 -10.25 -20.48
N ILE A 50 -5.77 -9.96 -19.20
CA ILE A 50 -6.48 -10.54 -18.05
C ILE A 50 -7.98 -10.22 -18.10
N ARG A 51 -8.34 -8.97 -18.43
CA ARG A 51 -9.75 -8.55 -18.58
C ARG A 51 -10.45 -9.29 -19.72
N ALA A 52 -9.74 -9.55 -20.82
CA ALA A 52 -10.29 -10.22 -21.99
C ALA A 52 -10.54 -11.72 -21.73
N GLU A 53 -9.65 -12.38 -20.99
CA GLU A 53 -9.70 -13.83 -20.75
C GLU A 53 -10.59 -14.23 -19.57
N LEU A 54 -10.54 -13.47 -18.46
CA LEU A 54 -11.24 -13.82 -17.23
C LEU A 54 -12.55 -13.04 -17.04
N GLY A 55 -12.83 -12.07 -17.93
CA GLY A 55 -14.00 -11.21 -17.84
C GLY A 55 -13.79 -10.02 -16.89
N PRO A 56 -14.70 -9.02 -16.94
CA PRO A 56 -14.54 -7.75 -16.24
C PRO A 56 -14.45 -7.86 -14.71
N GLU A 57 -14.90 -8.97 -14.10
CA GLU A 57 -14.89 -9.15 -12.65
C GLU A 57 -13.51 -9.38 -12.04
N TYR A 58 -12.52 -9.84 -12.83
CA TYR A 58 -11.14 -10.07 -12.35
C TYR A 58 -10.16 -8.97 -12.78
N ALA A 59 -10.59 -8.06 -13.66
CA ALA A 59 -9.81 -6.92 -14.14
C ALA A 59 -9.58 -5.83 -13.07
N ASP A 60 -10.44 -5.82 -12.05
CA ASP A 60 -10.44 -4.87 -10.94
C ASP A 60 -9.73 -5.38 -9.69
N PHE A 61 -8.93 -6.46 -9.77
CA PHE A 61 -7.84 -6.69 -8.81
C PHE A 61 -6.78 -5.60 -9.00
N GLN A 62 -7.13 -4.41 -8.55
CA GLN A 62 -6.33 -3.22 -8.66
C GLN A 62 -5.08 -3.44 -7.80
N LEU A 63 -3.90 -3.29 -8.40
CA LEU A 63 -2.62 -3.24 -7.67
C LEU A 63 -2.61 -2.18 -6.52
N HIS A 64 -3.60 -1.29 -6.45
CA HIS A 64 -3.81 -0.33 -5.35
C HIS A 64 -4.54 -0.92 -4.13
N ASP A 65 -5.18 -2.09 -4.28
CA ASP A 65 -5.89 -2.81 -3.21
C ASP A 65 -5.03 -3.93 -2.58
N LEU A 66 -3.76 -4.03 -2.97
CA LEU A 66 -2.73 -4.71 -2.18
C LEU A 66 -2.29 -3.88 -0.96
N ASP A 67 -3.13 -2.95 -0.49
CA ASP A 67 -3.00 -2.39 0.84
C ASP A 67 -3.76 -3.33 1.79
N PRO A 68 -3.08 -4.22 2.55
CA PRO A 68 -3.73 -5.25 3.34
C PRO A 68 -4.77 -4.68 4.31
N ARG A 69 -4.60 -3.40 4.70
CA ARG A 69 -5.55 -2.69 5.58
C ARG A 69 -6.91 -2.43 4.92
N LYS A 70 -6.96 -2.17 3.61
CA LYS A 70 -8.23 -1.93 2.89
C LYS A 70 -8.99 -3.23 2.66
N ALA A 71 -8.28 -4.30 2.27
CA ALA A 71 -8.85 -5.63 2.11
C ALA A 71 -9.45 -6.16 3.44
N ILE A 72 -8.72 -6.02 4.55
CA ILE A 72 -9.24 -6.38 5.89
C ILE A 72 -10.45 -5.54 6.26
N ARG A 73 -10.41 -4.21 6.04
CA ARG A 73 -11.53 -3.33 6.36
C ARG A 73 -12.80 -3.70 5.59
N LYS A 74 -12.68 -4.06 4.32
CA LYS A 74 -13.81 -4.49 3.49
C LYS A 74 -14.44 -5.77 4.04
N HIS A 75 -13.63 -6.78 4.37
CA HIS A 75 -14.13 -8.03 4.94
C HIS A 75 -14.73 -7.89 6.34
N ILE A 76 -14.23 -6.97 7.17
CA ILE A 76 -14.83 -6.69 8.49
C ILE A 76 -16.17 -5.97 8.35
N LEU A 77 -16.27 -5.01 7.43
CA LEU A 77 -17.53 -4.30 7.17
C LEU A 77 -18.60 -5.21 6.56
N GLU A 78 -18.20 -6.09 5.64
CA GLU A 78 -19.07 -7.10 5.02
C GLU A 78 -19.58 -8.11 6.07
N ALA A 79 -18.72 -8.56 6.99
CA ALA A 79 -19.12 -9.40 8.13
C ALA A 79 -20.08 -8.65 9.09
N TRP A 80 -19.92 -7.34 9.27
CA TRP A 80 -20.84 -6.54 10.10
C TRP A 80 -22.18 -6.27 9.43
N ASP A 81 -22.22 -6.12 8.11
CA ASP A 81 -23.47 -5.99 7.34
C ASP A 81 -24.22 -7.34 7.28
N GLU A 82 -23.53 -8.48 7.24
CA GLU A 82 -24.15 -9.82 7.36
C GLU A 82 -24.62 -10.13 8.80
N GLU A 83 -24.02 -9.51 9.82
CA GLU A 83 -24.35 -9.69 11.24
C GLU A 83 -25.37 -8.67 11.80
N GLU A 84 -26.10 -7.91 10.97
CA GLU A 84 -27.20 -7.05 11.46
C GLU A 84 -28.36 -7.83 12.13
N ASP A 85 -28.33 -9.17 12.18
CA ASP A 85 -29.25 -10.02 12.96
C ASP A 85 -28.58 -10.79 14.13
N GLY A 86 -27.37 -10.38 14.58
CA GLY A 86 -26.61 -11.07 15.65
C GLY A 86 -26.07 -10.15 16.77
N PRO A 87 -25.97 -10.60 18.04
CA PRO A 87 -25.49 -9.77 19.14
C PRO A 87 -24.01 -9.38 18.98
N ARG A 88 -23.74 -8.08 18.87
CA ARG A 88 -22.40 -7.49 18.68
C ARG A 88 -21.39 -7.99 19.73
N PRO A 89 -20.22 -8.53 19.35
CA PRO A 89 -19.14 -8.73 20.30
C PRO A 89 -18.56 -7.37 20.69
N SER A 90 -18.67 -7.05 21.98
CA SER A 90 -18.16 -5.81 22.58
C SER A 90 -16.62 -5.83 22.63
N VAL A 91 -15.97 -5.55 21.49
CA VAL A 91 -14.52 -5.28 21.44
C VAL A 91 -14.14 -3.94 22.08
N ALA A 92 -15.13 -3.07 22.32
CA ALA A 92 -14.92 -1.80 23.05
C ALA A 92 -14.57 -2.00 24.54
N ALA A 93 -14.74 -3.21 25.08
CA ALA A 93 -14.42 -3.50 26.48
C ALA A 93 -12.95 -3.88 26.72
N ALA A 94 -12.17 -4.18 25.66
CA ALA A 94 -10.79 -4.67 25.80
C ALA A 94 -9.75 -3.54 26.02
N ASP A 95 -10.00 -2.34 25.49
CA ASP A 95 -9.03 -1.23 25.54
C ASP A 95 -9.22 -0.29 26.73
N ARG A 96 -10.23 -0.53 27.58
CA ARG A 96 -10.40 0.25 28.82
C ARG A 96 -9.55 -0.37 29.95
N PRO A 97 -8.79 0.44 30.70
CA PRO A 97 -8.04 -0.06 31.85
C PRO A 97 -9.02 -0.67 32.87
N LEU A 98 -8.72 -1.89 33.30
CA LEU A 98 -9.56 -2.63 34.26
C LEU A 98 -9.66 -1.85 35.58
N SER A 99 -10.87 -1.81 36.15
CA SER A 99 -11.10 -1.18 37.46
C SER A 99 -10.53 -2.05 38.58
N GLN A 100 -10.15 -1.45 39.71
CA GLN A 100 -9.48 -2.16 40.81
C GLN A 100 -10.42 -3.23 41.41
N GLY A 101 -10.16 -4.51 41.12
CA GLY A 101 -10.96 -5.66 41.55
C GLY A 101 -11.74 -6.37 40.44
N GLU A 102 -11.69 -5.87 39.20
CA GLU A 102 -12.29 -6.52 38.03
C GLU A 102 -11.34 -7.62 37.53
N LEU A 103 -11.76 -8.88 37.60
CA LEU A 103 -10.97 -9.98 37.08
C LEU A 103 -11.06 -9.99 35.55
N PRO A 104 -9.92 -10.10 34.85
CA PRO A 104 -9.94 -10.20 33.40
C PRO A 104 -10.70 -11.46 32.98
N PRO A 105 -11.40 -11.42 31.84
CA PRO A 105 -12.05 -12.61 31.30
C PRO A 105 -10.98 -13.67 31.07
N TYR A 106 -11.20 -14.86 31.64
CA TYR A 106 -10.34 -16.02 31.43
C TYR A 106 -11.14 -17.09 30.70
N ASP A 107 -10.46 -17.80 29.81
CA ASP A 107 -11.02 -18.92 29.07
C ASP A 107 -10.82 -20.20 29.89
N SER A 108 -11.93 -20.87 30.24
CA SER A 108 -11.91 -22.11 31.03
C SER A 108 -11.52 -23.33 30.21
N ASP A 109 -11.47 -23.22 28.89
CA ASP A 109 -11.28 -24.37 27.99
C ASP A 109 -9.82 -24.52 27.52
N ALA A 110 -8.92 -23.62 27.96
CA ALA A 110 -7.48 -23.74 27.71
C ALA A 110 -6.86 -24.84 28.61
N THR A 111 -6.61 -26.02 28.03
CA THR A 111 -5.84 -27.14 28.64
C THR A 111 -4.56 -27.40 27.87
#